data_AF-A0A3B8WT27-F1
#
_entry.id   AF-A0A3B8WT27-F1
#
_cell.length_a   1.000
_cell.length_b   1.000
_cell.length_c   1.000
_cell.angle_alpha   90.00
_cell.angle_beta   90.00
_cell.angle_gamma   90.00
#
_symmetry.space_group_name_H-M   'P 1'
#
loop_
_entity.id
_entity.type
_entity.pdbx_description
1 polymer ?
#
loop_
_entity_poly.entity_id
_entity_poly.type
_entity_poly.pdbx_seq_one_letter_code
_entity_poly.pdbx_strand_id
1 'polypeptide(L)' 'GGFGMQAEPFCRYLLEQAGVAITPGIDFSSAHAHDHVRFAYTIEMEKLQQAVENMRAALINLR' A
#
# COMPACT_ATOMS: atom_id res chain seq x y z
N GLY A 1 8.30 2.19 -14.74
CA GLY A 1 8.08 1.05 -13.84
C GLY A 1 7.17 1.52 -12.74
N GLY A 2 5.95 1.02 -12.72
CA GLY A 2 4.93 1.36 -11.73
C GLY A 2 3.86 0.26 -11.80
N PHE A 3 3.07 0.10 -10.75
CA PHE A 3 2.06 -0.95 -10.66
C PHE A 3 0.82 -0.72 -11.55
N GLY A 4 0.88 0.24 -12.47
CA GLY A 4 -0.23 0.60 -13.37
C GLY A 4 -1.46 1.18 -12.68
N MET A 5 -1.41 1.39 -11.35
CA MET A 5 -2.52 1.84 -10.52
C MET A 5 -2.21 3.17 -9.86
N GLN A 6 -3.24 4.01 -9.75
CA GLN A 6 -3.22 5.19 -8.88
C GLN A 6 -3.32 4.77 -7.40
N ALA A 7 -2.92 5.66 -6.50
CA ALA A 7 -2.82 5.42 -5.06
C ALA A 7 -4.09 4.82 -4.44
N GLU A 8 -5.28 5.35 -4.76
CA GLU A 8 -6.55 4.85 -4.21
C GLU A 8 -6.85 3.38 -4.60
N PRO A 9 -6.88 3.01 -5.90
CA PRO A 9 -7.00 1.61 -6.32
C PRO A 9 -5.93 0.71 -5.72
N PHE A 10 -4.69 1.20 -5.60
CA PHE A 10 -3.58 0.45 -5.03
C PHE A 10 -3.78 0.16 -3.53
N CYS A 11 -4.20 1.16 -2.74
CA CYS A 11 -4.54 0.98 -1.33
C CYS A 11 -5.67 -0.04 -1.15
N ARG A 12 -6.70 -0.01 -2.01
CA ARG A 12 -7.79 -0.99 -1.99
C ARG A 12 -7.28 -2.40 -2.32
N TYR A 13 -6.45 -2.52 -3.34
CA TYR A 13 -5.83 -3.79 -3.73
C TYR A 13 -5.05 -4.42 -2.56
N LEU A 14 -4.21 -3.66 -1.87
CA LEU A 14 -3.45 -4.17 -0.72
C LEU A 14 -4.33 -4.50 0.49
N LEU A 15 -5.42 -3.76 0.70
CA LEU A 15 -6.41 -4.11 1.72
C LEU A 15 -7.05 -5.47 1.42
N GLU A 16 -7.49 -5.69 0.18
CA GLU A 16 -8.21 -6.89 -0.22
C GLU A 16 -7.30 -8.12 -0.36
N GLN A 17 -6.10 -7.97 -0.93
CA GLN A 17 -5.21 -9.10 -1.24
C GLN A 17 -4.17 -9.38 -0.16
N ALA A 18 -3.72 -8.37 0.58
CA ALA A 18 -2.68 -8.51 1.60
C ALA A 18 -3.20 -8.30 3.04
N GLY A 19 -4.45 -7.84 3.21
CA GLY A 19 -4.98 -7.45 4.51
C GLY A 19 -4.28 -6.21 5.09
N VAL A 20 -3.66 -5.38 4.25
CA VAL A 20 -2.84 -4.23 4.67
C VAL A 20 -3.55 -2.93 4.31
N ALA A 21 -4.05 -2.24 5.34
CA ALA A 21 -4.65 -0.91 5.19
C ALA A 21 -3.55 0.17 5.19
N ILE A 22 -3.50 0.97 4.13
CA ILE A 22 -2.60 2.12 3.98
C ILE A 22 -3.38 3.33 3.45
N THR A 23 -2.82 4.52 3.62
CA THR A 23 -3.51 5.76 3.24
C THR A 23 -3.05 6.24 1.86
N PRO A 24 -3.97 6.55 0.92
CA PRO A 24 -3.59 7.15 -0.34
C PRO A 24 -3.03 8.57 -0.13
N GLY A 25 -2.15 9.01 -1.02
CA GLY A 25 -1.50 10.32 -0.92
C GLY A 25 -2.46 11.51 -1.10
N ILE A 26 -3.64 11.28 -1.70
CA ILE A 26 -4.67 12.31 -1.96
C ILE A 26 -5.15 13.03 -0.70
N ASP A 27 -5.05 12.37 0.45
CA ASP A 27 -5.40 12.97 1.75
C ASP A 27 -4.36 13.99 2.25
N PHE A 28 -3.19 14.11 1.60
CA PHE A 28 -2.03 14.86 2.11
C PHE A 28 -1.44 15.88 1.13
N SER A 29 -1.74 15.78 -0.16
CA SER A 29 -1.25 16.70 -1.18
C SER A 29 -2.22 16.71 -2.37
N SER A 30 -2.20 17.78 -3.16
CA SER A 30 -2.83 17.82 -4.48
C SER A 30 -1.85 17.48 -5.61
N ALA A 31 -0.57 17.82 -5.45
CA ALA A 31 0.47 17.52 -6.44
C ALA A 31 1.04 16.10 -6.21
N HIS A 32 1.11 15.29 -7.27
CA HIS A 32 1.66 13.91 -7.28
C HIS A 32 1.03 12.92 -6.29
N ALA A 33 -0.09 13.29 -5.68
CA ALA A 33 -0.73 12.52 -4.62
C ALA A 33 -1.26 11.15 -5.09
N HIS A 34 -1.54 11.03 -6.38
CA HIS A 34 -1.96 9.79 -7.02
C HIS A 34 -0.81 8.77 -7.16
N ASP A 35 0.44 9.18 -6.99
CA ASP A 35 1.63 8.30 -7.11
C ASP A 35 2.17 7.85 -5.76
N HIS A 36 1.59 8.32 -4.66
CA HIS A 36 2.13 8.12 -3.32
C HIS A 36 1.11 7.52 -2.36
N VAL A 37 1.63 6.78 -1.38
CA VAL A 37 0.87 6.22 -0.26
C VAL A 37 1.64 6.43 1.04
N ARG A 38 0.95 6.36 2.17
CA ARG A 38 1.53 6.52 3.50
C ARG A 38 1.30 5.28 4.36
N PHE A 39 2.36 4.87 5.05
CA PHE A 39 2.34 3.80 6.04
C PHE A 39 2.35 4.39 7.45
N ALA A 40 1.46 3.90 8.30
CA ALA A 40 1.59 4.01 9.75
C ALA A 40 2.38 2.81 10.25
N TYR A 41 3.44 3.05 11.03
CA TYR A 41 4.34 2.00 11.52
C TYR A 41 4.46 1.98 13.05
N THR A 42 3.53 2.65 13.73
CA THR A 42 3.44 2.71 15.19
C THR A 42 2.75 1.46 15.75
N ILE A 43 3.30 0.29 15.44
CA ILE A 43 2.83 -1.02 15.90
C ILE A 43 4.02 -1.97 16.03
N GLU A 44 3.82 -3.09 16.72
CA GLU A 44 4.86 -4.09 16.96
C GLU A 44 5.56 -4.56 15.67
N MET A 45 6.88 -4.74 15.75
CA MET A 45 7.73 -5.13 14.63
C MET A 45 7.27 -6.42 13.93
N GLU A 46 6.81 -7.40 14.70
CA GLU A 46 6.29 -8.67 14.16
C GLU A 46 5.11 -8.44 13.19
N LYS A 47 4.19 -7.54 13.54
CA LYS A 47 3.06 -7.19 12.67
C LYS A 47 3.52 -6.45 11.42
N LEU A 48 4.52 -5.59 11.53
CA LEU A 48 5.11 -4.90 10.37
C LEU A 48 5.78 -5.90 9.41
N GLN A 49 6.53 -6.86 9.94
CA GLN A 49 7.16 -7.91 9.14
C GLN A 49 6.12 -8.77 8.42
N GLN A 50 5.05 -9.17 9.12
CA GLN A 50 3.96 -9.93 8.52
C GLN A 50 3.26 -9.13 7.40
N ALA A 51 2.99 -7.84 7.61
CA ALA A 51 2.39 -6.98 6.60
C ALA A 51 3.28 -6.87 5.34
N VAL A 52 4.60 -6.73 5.52
CA VAL A 52 5.56 -6.70 4.39
C VAL A 52 5.55 -8.01 3.61
N GLU A 53 5.48 -9.15 4.29
CA GLU A 53 5.44 -10.44 3.61
C GLU A 53 4.13 -10.65 2.83
N ASN A 54 2.99 -10.27 3.41
CA ASN A 54 1.71 -10.30 2.72
C ASN A 54 1.71 -9.39 1.48
N MET A 55 2.26 -8.17 1.60
CA MET A 55 2.40 -7.26 0.47
C MET A 55 3.29 -7.84 -0.62
N ARG A 56 4.43 -8.44 -0.25
CA ARG A 56 5.32 -9.11 -1.20
C ARG A 56 4.55 -10.18 -1.98
N ALA A 57 3.81 -11.05 -1.29
CA ALA A 57 3.02 -12.11 -1.92
C ALA A 57 1.96 -11.56 -2.88
N ALA A 58 1.23 -10.51 -2.49
CA ALA A 58 0.24 -9.86 -3.34
C ALA A 58 0.89 -9.24 -4.60
N LEU A 59 1.96 -8.48 -4.42
CA LEU A 59 2.60 -7.73 -5.52
C LEU A 59 3.29 -8.63 -6.55
N ILE A 60 3.74 -9.83 -6.18
CA ILE A 60 4.29 -10.80 -7.16
C ILE A 60 3.26 -11.18 -8.22
N ASN A 61 1.99 -11.24 -7.86
CA ASN A 61 0.89 -11.59 -8.77
C ASN A 61 0.37 -10.39 -9.57
N LEU A 62 0.85 -9.18 -9.26
CA LEU A 62 0.47 -7.94 -9.90
C LEU A 62 1.50 -7.60 -11.00
N ARG A 63 1.39 -8.28 -12.15
CA ARG A 63 2.21 -8.04 -13.33
C ARG A 63 1.36 -7.88 -14.58
#